data_AF-A0A4S0JFI3-F1
#
_entry.id   AF-A0A4S0JFI3-F1
#
_cell.length_a   1.000
_cell.length_b   1.000
_cell.length_c   1.000
_cell.angle_alpha   90.00
_cell.angle_beta   90.00
_cell.angle_gamma   90.00
#
_symmetry.space_group_name_H-M   'P 1'
#
loop_
_entity.id
_entity.type
_entity.pdbx_description
1 polymer ?
#
loop_
_entity_poly.entity_id
_entity_poly.type
_entity_poly.pdbx_seq_one_letter_code
_entity_poly.pdbx_strand_id
1 'polypeptide(L)'
;ETLFYSDEDYRSTAHPKILEAGVRAFSRDLVLGNVPRLREAIASYDTASIQEILFATMPEFSPIEQDAYISSAKVVPFPAREANRHQ
;
A
#
# COMPACT_ATOMS: atom_id res chain seq x y z
N GLU A 1 -13.09 -5.62 10.30
CA GLU A 1 -12.65 -4.34 9.72
C GLU A 1 -12.80 -3.29 10.82
N THR A 2 -11.71 -2.71 11.30
CA THR A 2 -11.72 -1.68 12.35
C THR A 2 -11.68 -0.32 11.67
N LEU A 3 -12.72 0.50 11.86
CA LEU A 3 -12.89 1.75 11.13
C LEU A 3 -12.20 2.97 11.78
N PHE A 4 -11.73 2.83 13.02
CA PHE A 4 -11.11 3.93 13.78
C PHE A 4 -9.86 3.42 14.48
N TYR A 5 -8.70 3.97 14.13
CA TYR A 5 -7.45 3.70 14.82
C TYR A 5 -7.18 4.77 15.87
N SER A 6 -6.75 4.37 17.07
CA SER A 6 -6.52 5.28 18.20
C SER A 6 -5.44 6.34 17.95
N ASP A 7 -4.57 6.12 16.96
CA ASP A 7 -3.49 7.01 16.53
C ASP A 7 -3.96 8.19 15.67
N GLU A 8 -5.17 8.12 15.08
CA GLU A 8 -5.58 9.07 14.04
C GLU A 8 -6.24 10.36 14.58
N ASP A 9 -6.01 10.72 15.84
CA ASP A 9 -6.47 11.96 16.54
C ASP A 9 -7.88 12.43 16.09
N TYR A 10 -8.88 11.56 16.18
CA TYR A 10 -10.22 11.86 15.68
C TYR A 10 -10.91 13.01 16.43
N ARG A 11 -11.43 13.99 15.68
CA ARG A 11 -12.17 15.15 16.19
C ARG A 11 -13.60 15.18 15.68
N SER A 12 -14.51 15.69 16.50
CA SER A 12 -15.92 15.85 16.09
C SER A 12 -16.06 16.94 15.03
N THR A 13 -16.83 16.64 13.99
CA THR A 13 -17.26 17.66 13.01
C THR A 13 -18.64 18.22 13.39
N ALA A 14 -19.17 19.13 12.57
CA ALA A 14 -20.53 19.65 12.74
C ALA A 14 -21.63 18.57 12.65
N HIS A 15 -21.35 17.43 12.02
CA HIS A 15 -22.28 16.32 11.94
C HIS A 15 -21.95 15.24 12.98
N PRO A 16 -22.91 14.77 13.81
CA PRO A 16 -22.65 13.91 14.97
C PRO A 16 -22.15 12.50 14.64
N LYS A 17 -22.18 12.11 13.36
CA LYS A 17 -21.71 10.81 12.87
C LYS A 17 -20.43 10.88 12.04
N ILE A 18 -19.85 12.07 11.89
CA ILE A 18 -18.65 12.27 11.06
C ILE A 18 -17.53 12.74 11.99
N LEU A 19 -16.47 11.94 12.03
CA LEU A 19 -15.23 12.25 12.73
C LEU A 19 -14.16 12.63 11.70
N GLU A 20 -13.41 13.68 11.98
CA GLU A 20 -12.25 14.11 11.20
C GLU A 20 -11.00 13.49 11.81
N ALA A 21 -10.28 12.67 11.03
CA ALA A 21 -8.98 12.17 11.44
C ALA A 21 -7.94 13.31 11.37
N GLY A 22 -7.08 13.37 12.38
CA GLY A 22 -5.94 14.27 12.40
C GLY A 22 -5.00 14.03 11.22
N VAL A 23 -4.42 15.12 10.72
CA VAL A 23 -3.37 15.04 9.70
C VAL A 23 -2.13 14.41 10.32
N ARG A 24 -1.68 13.29 9.76
CA ARG A 24 -0.40 12.68 10.15
C ARG A 24 0.72 13.67 9.83
N ALA A 25 1.55 13.98 10.82
CA ALA A 25 2.70 14.86 10.62
C ALA A 25 3.79 14.12 9.84
N PHE A 26 4.28 14.74 8.76
CA PHE A 26 5.43 14.25 8.01
C PHE A 26 6.30 15.41 7.54
N SER A 27 7.58 15.14 7.28
CA SER A 27 8.49 16.16 6.72
C SER A 27 8.25 16.30 5.22
N ARG A 28 7.61 17.39 4.82
CA ARG A 28 7.36 17.71 3.41
C ARG A 28 8.65 17.76 2.60
N ASP A 29 9.71 18.34 3.16
CA ASP A 29 11.01 18.47 2.50
C ASP A 29 11.64 17.09 2.24
N LEU A 30 11.58 16.21 3.24
CA LEU A 30 12.07 14.84 3.13
C LEU A 30 11.28 14.06 2.06
N VAL A 31 9.95 14.19 2.02
CA VAL A 31 9.13 13.53 0.99
C VAL A 31 9.50 14.05 -0.39
N LEU A 32 9.46 15.36 -0.61
CA LEU A 32 9.72 15.96 -1.92
C LEU A 32 11.15 15.70 -2.42
N GLY A 33 12.14 15.71 -1.51
CA GLY A 33 13.53 15.40 -1.83
C GLY A 33 13.75 13.95 -2.26
N ASN A 34 12.93 13.01 -1.78
CA ASN A 34 13.05 11.60 -2.09
C ASN A 34 12.24 11.14 -3.32
N VAL A 35 11.22 11.91 -3.76
CA VAL A 35 10.39 11.56 -4.93
C VAL A 35 11.21 11.29 -6.20
N PRO A 36 12.22 12.10 -6.58
CA PRO A 36 13.02 11.83 -7.78
C PRO A 36 13.75 10.48 -7.69
N ARG A 37 14.41 10.21 -6.56
CA ARG A 37 15.13 8.95 -6.30
C ARG A 37 14.20 7.75 -6.33
N LEU A 38 12.99 7.89 -5.77
CA LEU A 38 11.98 6.84 -5.80
C LEU A 38 11.54 6.53 -7.23
N ARG A 39 11.34 7.56 -8.07
CA ARG A 39 10.98 7.37 -9.48
C ARG A 39 12.07 6.63 -10.27
N GLU A 40 13.34 6.93 -9.99
CA GLU A 40 14.47 6.24 -10.60
C GLU A 40 14.52 4.77 -10.17
N ALA A 41 14.40 4.49 -8.86
CA ALA A 41 14.40 3.14 -8.32
C ALA A 41 13.22 2.30 -8.86
N ILE A 42 12.04 2.90 -9.03
CA ILE A 42 10.89 2.24 -9.68
C ILE A 42 11.20 1.92 -11.14
N ALA A 43 11.82 2.84 -11.88
CA ALA A 43 12.14 2.64 -13.30
C ALA A 43 13.15 1.49 -13.51
N SER A 44 14.08 1.28 -12.58
CA SER A 44 15.03 0.16 -12.60
C SER A 44 14.57 -1.07 -11.83
N TYR A 45 13.38 -1.03 -11.22
CA TYR A 45 12.87 -2.07 -10.33
C TYR A 45 13.83 -2.43 -9.18
N ASP A 46 14.52 -1.42 -8.64
CA ASP A 46 15.42 -1.58 -7.50
C ASP A 46 14.59 -1.59 -6.20
N THR A 47 14.17 -2.80 -5.81
CA THR A 47 13.33 -3.02 -4.63
C THR A 47 14.01 -2.63 -3.32
N ALA A 48 15.34 -2.74 -3.23
CA ALA A 48 16.09 -2.35 -2.04
C ALA A 48 16.03 -0.82 -1.84
N SER A 49 16.30 -0.06 -2.91
CA SER A 49 16.20 1.41 -2.87
C SER A 49 14.77 1.87 -2.63
N ILE A 50 13.76 1.21 -3.23
CA ILE A 50 12.34 1.52 -2.98
C ILE A 50 12.02 1.36 -1.50
N GLN A 51 12.44 0.24 -0.89
CA GLN A 51 12.19 -0.04 0.52
C GLN A 51 12.86 1.01 1.42
N GLU A 52 14.14 1.29 1.21
CA GLU A 52 14.89 2.30 1.98
C GLU A 52 14.19 3.66 1.95
N ILE A 53 13.82 4.12 0.75
CA ILE A 53 13.19 5.42 0.56
C ILE A 53 11.80 5.47 1.22
N LEU A 54 11.00 4.40 1.11
CA LEU A 54 9.69 4.33 1.74
C LEU A 54 9.78 4.36 3.27
N PHE A 55 10.71 3.62 3.88
CA PHE A 55 10.92 3.67 5.34
C PHE A 55 11.43 5.03 5.81
N ALA A 56 12.31 5.68 5.04
CA ALA A 56 12.81 7.01 5.38
C ALA A 56 11.72 8.09 5.27
N THR A 57 10.83 7.98 4.28
CA THR A 57 9.73 8.94 4.03
C THR A 57 8.48 8.68 4.86
N MET A 58 8.22 7.43 5.20
CA MET A 58 7.04 6.95 5.91
C MET A 58 7.49 5.91 6.95
N PRO A 59 7.82 6.30 8.19
CA PRO A 59 8.30 5.38 9.23
C PRO A 59 7.30 4.26 9.56
N GLU A 60 6.00 4.56 9.44
CA GLU A 60 4.88 3.64 9.65
C GLU A 60 4.70 2.62 8.52
N PHE A 61 5.46 2.75 7.43
CA PHE A 61 5.34 1.86 6.27
C PHE A 61 5.78 0.45 6.66
N SER A 62 4.81 -0.46 6.78
CA SER A 62 5.06 -1.89 6.97
C SER A 62 4.62 -2.63 5.71
N PRO A 63 5.53 -2.93 4.76
CA PRO A 63 5.17 -3.71 3.59
C PRO A 63 4.64 -5.07 4.04
N ILE A 64 3.53 -5.51 3.42
CA ILE A 64 3.04 -6.88 3.62
C ILE A 64 4.12 -7.79 3.08
N GLU A 65 4.77 -8.55 3.97
CA GLU A 65 5.66 -9.62 3.53
C GLU A 65 4.81 -10.59 2.72
N GLN A 66 5.15 -10.77 1.44
CA GLN A 66 4.53 -11.83 0.66
C GLN A 66 4.88 -13.12 1.38
N ASP A 67 3.88 -13.79 1.97
CA ASP A 67 4.04 -15.14 2.49
C ASP A 67 4.81 -15.95 1.46
N ALA A 68 5.96 -16.49 1.88
CA ALA A 68 6.77 -17.34 1.04
C ALA A 68 5.84 -18.38 0.41
N TYR A 69 5.83 -18.43 -0.93
CA TYR A 69 4.95 -19.29 -1.74
C TYR A 69 4.57 -20.57 -1.00
N ILE A 70 3.33 -20.62 -0.51
CA ILE A 70 2.83 -21.81 0.18
C ILE A 70 2.56 -22.85 -0.92
N SER A 71 3.44 -23.84 -1.04
CA SER A 71 3.33 -24.94 -2.02
C SER A 71 1.98 -25.69 -1.96
N SER A 72 1.27 -25.61 -0.83
CA SER A 72 -0.07 -26.20 -0.67
C SER A 72 -1.24 -25.33 -1.15
N ALA A 73 -0.98 -24.15 -1.72
CA ALA A 73 -2.03 -23.36 -2.36
C ALA A 73 -2.61 -24.16 -3.54
N LYS A 74 -3.87 -24.61 -3.40
CA LYS A 74 -4.59 -25.33 -4.44
C LYS A 74 -4.93 -24.38 -5.59
N VAL A 75 -4.02 -24.22 -6.53
CA VAL A 75 -4.26 -23.47 -7.77
C VAL A 75 -5.25 -24.27 -8.62
N VAL A 76 -6.48 -23.77 -8.74
CA VAL A 76 -7.48 -24.35 -9.64
C VAL A 76 -7.30 -23.71 -11.01
N PRO A 77 -6.94 -24.47 -12.06
CA PRO A 77 -6.81 -23.92 -13.39
C PRO A 77 -8.17 -23.43 -13.88
N PHE A 78 -8.20 -22.24 -14.49
CA PHE A 78 -9.39 -21.77 -15.18
C PHE A 78 -9.71 -22.71 -16.34
N PRO A 79 -10.96 -23.19 -16.47
CA PRO A 79 -11.34 -23.97 -17.64
C PRO A 79 -11.16 -23.10 -18.89
N ALA A 80 -10.46 -23.63 -19.89
CA ALA A 80 -10.37 -23.00 -21.20
C ALA A 80 -11.80 -22.81 -21.72
N ARG A 81 -12.18 -21.56 -22.01
CA ARG A 81 -13.51 -21.24 -22.54
C ARG A 81 -13.76 -22.09 -23.79
N GLU A 82 -14.72 -23.01 -23.73
CA GLU A 82 -15.30 -23.69 -24.91
C GLU A 82 -16.16 -22.70 -25.73
N ALA A 83 -15.62 -21.52 -26.06
CA ALA A 83 -16.36 -20.45 -26.72
C ALA A 83 -16.30 -20.52 -28.25
N ASN A 84 -15.92 -21.65 -28.85
CA ASN A 84 -15.95 -21.83 -30.31
C ASN A 84 -16.14 -23.30 -30.67
N ARG A 85 -17.35 -23.81 -30.47
CA ARG A 85 -17.88 -24.91 -31.27
C ARG A 85 -19.30 -24.51 -31.64
N HIS A 86 -19.77 -24.91 -32.81
CA HIS A 86 -20.91 -24.35 -33.57
C HIS A 86 -20.45 -23.33 -34.64
N GLN A 87 -19.65 -23.83 -35.59
CA GLN A 87 -19.83 -23.54 -37.01
C GLN A 87 -20.84 -24.55 -37.57
#